data_AF-A0A2M6P108-F1
#
_entry.id   AF-A0A2M6P108-F1
#
_cell.length_a   1.000
_cell.length_b   1.000
_cell.length_c   1.000
_cell.angle_alpha   90.00
_cell.angle_beta   90.00
_cell.angle_gamma   90.00
#
_symmetry.space_group_name_H-M   'P 1'
#
loop_
_entity.id
_entity.type
_entity.pdbx_description
1 polymer ?
#
loop_
_entity_poly.entity_id
_entity_poly.type
_entity_poly.pdbx_seq_one_letter_code
_entity_poly.pdbx_strand_id
1 'polypeptide(L)'
;MSTTRKIAHNTLIQISGKVVSTLLGLVAIGMMTRYLGQAQFGWYVTVISFLGFAGILIDFGLIPVTAQMMSEPKFDKTVLFKNLLGFRFVTAFVFFGIIPFLAWLFPYPREVNIAIGFVSLSFLAISMNQVLIGFYQTKLKMHVQVIGEVFGRLVL
;
A
#
# COMPACT_ATOMS: atom_id res chain seq x y z
N MET A 1 26.95 -6.36 16.02
CA MET A 1 26.47 -4.96 16.10
C MET A 1 25.55 -4.83 17.31
N SER A 2 25.63 -3.72 18.07
CA SER A 2 24.63 -3.45 19.11
C SER A 2 23.24 -3.25 18.50
N THR A 3 22.19 -3.56 19.25
CA THR A 3 20.78 -3.35 18.85
C THR A 3 20.53 -1.90 18.43
N THR A 4 21.11 -0.92 19.13
CA THR A 4 21.05 0.51 18.79
C THR A 4 21.62 0.80 17.39
N ARG A 5 22.79 0.25 17.06
CA ARG A 5 23.42 0.45 15.75
C ARG A 5 22.62 -0.20 14.61
N LYS A 6 21.99 -1.34 14.88
CA LYS A 6 21.15 -2.05 13.90
C LYS A 6 19.84 -1.30 13.63
N ILE A 7 19.23 -0.71 14.66
CA ILE A 7 18.04 0.14 14.53
C ILE A 7 18.40 1.40 13.75
N ALA A 8 19.46 2.11 14.15
CA ALA A 8 19.90 3.33 13.47
C ALA A 8 20.17 3.11 11.97
N HIS A 9 20.85 2.02 11.61
CA HIS A 9 21.13 1.69 10.21
C HIS A 9 19.85 1.43 9.39
N ASN A 10 18.91 0.65 9.93
CA ASN A 10 17.63 0.38 9.24
C ASN A 10 16.78 1.63 9.09
N THR A 11 16.76 2.50 10.09
CA THR A 11 16.04 3.78 10.04
C THR A 11 16.65 4.67 8.96
N LEU A 12 17.98 4.75 8.89
CA LEU A 12 18.67 5.58 7.91
C LEU A 12 18.44 5.07 6.47
N ILE A 13 18.44 3.75 6.25
CA ILE A 13 18.06 3.12 4.98
C ILE A 13 16.59 3.44 4.63
N GLN A 14 15.67 3.34 5.58
CA GLN A 14 14.26 3.68 5.35
C GLN A 14 14.07 5.14 4.96
N ILE A 15 14.70 6.06 5.70
CA ILE A 15 14.56 7.50 5.46
C ILE A 15 15.12 7.84 4.06
N SER A 16 16.34 7.39 3.76
CA SER A 16 16.95 7.62 2.46
C SER A 16 16.14 7.02 1.31
N GLY A 17 15.67 5.78 1.47
CA GLY A 17 14.75 5.13 0.53
C GLY A 17 13.49 5.96 0.31
N LYS A 18 12.86 6.44 1.40
CA LYS A 18 11.62 7.24 1.31
C LYS A 18 11.83 8.59 0.63
N VAL A 19 12.99 9.23 0.83
CA VAL A 19 13.34 10.47 0.13
C VAL A 19 13.46 10.24 -1.36
N VAL A 20 14.26 9.25 -1.79
CA VAL A 20 14.44 8.92 -3.21
C VAL A 20 13.10 8.55 -3.84
N SER A 21 12.36 7.67 -3.18
CA SER A 21 11.03 7.27 -3.60
C SER A 21 10.12 8.48 -3.80
N THR A 22 9.99 9.35 -2.79
CA THR A 22 9.15 10.57 -2.86
C THR A 22 9.54 11.48 -4.02
N LEU A 23 10.83 11.70 -4.28
CA LEU A 23 11.30 12.49 -5.42
C LEU A 23 10.87 11.88 -6.76
N LEU A 24 11.05 10.57 -6.94
CA LEU A 24 10.57 9.86 -8.14
C LEU A 24 9.05 9.96 -8.29
N GLY A 25 8.31 9.88 -7.17
CA GLY A 25 6.85 10.05 -7.17
C GLY A 25 6.42 11.45 -7.59
N LEU A 26 7.14 12.49 -7.14
CA LEU A 26 6.91 13.87 -7.57
C LEU A 26 7.14 14.05 -9.07
N VAL A 27 8.21 13.47 -9.62
CA VAL A 27 8.48 13.47 -11.06
C VAL A 27 7.34 12.77 -11.83
N ALA A 28 6.92 11.60 -11.36
CA ALA A 28 5.81 10.86 -11.99
C ALA A 28 4.50 11.66 -11.98
N ILE A 29 4.15 12.32 -10.87
CA ILE A 29 2.97 13.20 -10.80
C ILE A 29 3.12 14.40 -11.75
N GLY A 30 4.31 15.01 -11.83
CA GLY A 30 4.58 16.10 -12.76
C GLY A 30 4.45 15.69 -14.23
N MET A 31 4.83 14.46 -14.56
CA MET A 31 4.61 13.89 -15.90
C MET A 31 3.12 13.63 -16.13
N MET A 32 2.43 12.93 -15.23
CA MET A 32 1.01 12.63 -15.36
C MET A 32 0.16 13.89 -15.54
N THR A 33 0.37 14.91 -14.71
CA THR A 33 -0.39 16.17 -14.80
C THR A 33 -0.20 16.90 -16.13
N ARG A 34 1.02 16.85 -16.71
CA ARG A 34 1.32 17.43 -18.03
C ARG A 34 0.74 16.62 -19.19
N TYR A 35 0.80 15.29 -19.11
CA TYR A 35 0.34 14.41 -20.19
C TYR A 35 -1.19 14.25 -20.23
N LEU A 36 -1.84 14.10 -19.07
CA LEU A 36 -3.30 13.87 -18.97
C LEU A 36 -4.11 15.17 -19.05
N GLY A 37 -3.49 16.32 -18.76
CA GLY A 37 -4.20 17.59 -18.64
C GLY A 37 -5.20 17.60 -17.48
N GLN A 38 -5.98 18.68 -17.34
CA GLN A 38 -6.80 18.93 -16.15
C GLN A 38 -7.93 17.90 -15.97
N ALA A 39 -8.66 17.56 -17.04
CA ALA A 39 -9.84 16.70 -16.94
C ALA A 39 -9.47 15.24 -16.60
N GLN A 40 -8.56 14.63 -17.37
CA GLN A 40 -8.19 13.23 -17.17
C GLN A 40 -7.35 13.03 -15.90
N PHE A 41 -6.56 14.03 -15.49
CA PHE A 41 -5.91 14.00 -14.18
C PHE A 41 -6.93 14.05 -13.04
N GLY A 42 -8.01 14.84 -13.18
CA GLY A 42 -9.12 14.83 -12.24
C GLY A 42 -9.77 13.45 -12.11
N TRP A 43 -9.98 12.76 -13.24
CA TRP A 43 -10.47 11.38 -13.24
C TRP A 43 -9.53 10.42 -12.50
N TYR A 44 -8.23 10.49 -12.79
CA TYR A 44 -7.22 9.69 -12.10
C TYR A 44 -7.25 9.91 -10.58
N VAL A 45 -7.26 11.17 -10.15
CA VAL A 45 -7.31 11.52 -8.72
C VAL A 45 -8.59 10.99 -8.07
N THR A 46 -9.73 11.07 -8.75
CA THR A 46 -11.00 10.50 -8.26
C THR A 46 -10.90 8.99 -8.05
N VAL A 47 -10.37 8.25 -9.03
CA VAL A 47 -10.18 6.80 -8.94
C VAL A 47 -9.30 6.44 -7.74
N ILE A 48 -8.14 7.07 -7.63
CA ILE A 48 -7.17 6.80 -6.55
C ILE A 48 -7.75 7.17 -5.19
N SER A 49 -8.45 8.30 -5.08
CA SER A 49 -9.05 8.75 -3.81
C SER A 49 -10.21 7.86 -3.38
N PHE A 50 -11.07 7.44 -4.32
CA PHE A 50 -12.20 6.55 -4.05
C PHE A 50 -11.73 5.18 -3.55
N LEU A 51 -10.76 4.57 -4.24
CA LEU A 51 -10.15 3.30 -3.81
C LEU A 51 -9.31 3.46 -2.54
N GLY A 52 -8.64 4.60 -2.36
CA GLY A 52 -7.88 4.93 -1.15
C GLY A 52 -8.74 5.00 0.10
N PHE A 53 -9.88 5.69 0.02
CA PHE A 53 -10.84 5.75 1.11
C PHE A 53 -11.36 4.37 1.49
N ALA A 54 -11.70 3.57 0.48
CA ALA A 54 -12.14 2.21 0.71
C ALA A 54 -11.00 1.32 1.28
N GLY A 55 -9.76 1.52 0.84
CA GLY A 55 -8.57 0.87 1.40
C GLY A 55 -8.39 1.14 2.89
N ILE A 56 -8.62 2.38 3.35
CA ILE A 56 -8.57 2.73 4.78
C ILE A 56 -9.63 1.96 5.57
N LEU A 57 -10.85 1.86 5.05
CA LEU A 57 -11.94 1.09 5.68
C LEU A 57 -11.61 -0.41 5.76
N ILE A 58 -11.02 -0.97 4.71
CA ILE A 58 -10.57 -2.38 4.67
C ILE A 58 -9.44 -2.62 5.67
N ASP A 59 -8.55 -1.66 5.84
CA ASP A 59 -7.42 -1.80 6.75
C ASP A 59 -7.84 -1.78 8.22
N PHE A 60 -8.80 -0.94 8.56
CA PHE A 60 -9.38 -0.86 9.90
C PHE A 60 -8.33 -0.87 11.04
N GLY A 61 -7.12 -0.34 10.79
CA GLY A 61 -6.03 -0.33 11.75
C GLY A 61 -5.40 -1.69 12.09
N LEU A 62 -5.59 -2.73 11.27
CA LEU A 62 -5.03 -4.07 11.50
C LEU A 62 -3.50 -4.09 11.60
N ILE A 63 -2.83 -3.24 10.83
CA ILE A 63 -1.36 -3.15 10.81
C ILE A 63 -0.78 -2.80 12.19
N PRO A 64 -1.14 -1.67 12.83
CA PRO A 64 -0.62 -1.34 14.15
C PRO A 64 -1.05 -2.36 15.23
N VAL A 65 -2.29 -2.85 15.17
CA VAL A 65 -2.79 -3.87 16.12
C VAL A 65 -1.96 -5.14 16.04
N THR A 66 -1.66 -5.61 14.83
CA THR A 66 -0.88 -6.85 14.68
C THR A 66 0.58 -6.64 15.03
N ALA A 67 1.15 -5.46 14.76
CA ALA A 67 2.50 -5.13 15.20
C ALA A 67 2.62 -5.17 16.74
N GLN A 68 1.60 -4.70 17.45
CA GLN A 68 1.51 -4.81 18.91
C GLN A 68 1.41 -6.27 19.35
N MET A 69 0.49 -7.05 18.79
CA MET A 69 0.33 -8.48 19.11
C MET A 69 1.60 -9.31 18.83
N MET A 70 2.34 -8.98 17.76
CA MET A 70 3.61 -9.64 17.41
C MET A 70 4.76 -9.30 18.38
N SER A 71 4.63 -8.22 19.12
CA SER A 71 5.59 -7.79 20.15
C SER A 71 5.35 -8.48 21.49
N GLU A 72 4.13 -8.97 21.73
CA GLU A 72 3.78 -9.71 22.94
C GLU A 72 4.30 -11.16 22.91
N PRO A 73 4.90 -11.68 24.00
CA PRO A 73 5.40 -13.06 24.07
C PRO A 73 4.29 -14.12 24.07
N LYS A 74 3.04 -13.70 24.29
CA LYS A 74 1.88 -14.57 24.53
C LYS A 74 1.42 -15.33 23.29
N PHE A 75 1.75 -14.84 22.09
CA PHE A 75 1.23 -15.35 20.83
C PHE A 75 2.29 -16.04 19.99
N ASP A 76 1.93 -17.14 19.33
CA ASP A 76 2.76 -17.74 18.29
C ASP A 76 2.77 -16.82 17.05
N LYS A 77 3.94 -16.23 16.81
CA LYS A 77 4.19 -15.28 15.72
C LYS A 77 3.91 -15.86 14.34
N THR A 78 4.09 -17.17 14.15
CA THR A 78 3.89 -17.85 12.87
C THR A 78 2.41 -18.01 12.58
N VAL A 79 1.63 -18.42 13.59
CA VAL A 79 0.18 -18.58 13.46
C VAL A 79 -0.49 -17.22 13.29
N LEU A 80 -0.10 -16.23 14.10
CA LEU A 80 -0.62 -14.88 14.03
C LEU A 80 -0.39 -14.26 12.64
N PHE A 81 0.81 -14.41 12.08
CA PHE A 81 1.13 -13.91 10.75
C PHE A 81 0.31 -14.59 9.64
N LYS A 82 0.15 -15.92 9.69
CA LYS A 82 -0.67 -16.66 8.71
C LYS A 82 -2.13 -16.21 8.77
N ASN A 83 -2.69 -16.06 9.97
CA ASN A 83 -4.05 -15.60 10.16
C ASN A 83 -4.23 -14.16 9.67
N LEU A 84 -3.27 -13.27 9.96
CA LEU A 84 -3.29 -11.91 9.44
C LEU A 84 -3.29 -11.90 7.91
N LEU A 85 -2.38 -12.66 7.29
CA LEU A 85 -2.25 -12.69 5.84
C LEU A 85 -3.51 -13.24 5.18
N GLY A 86 -4.07 -14.33 5.72
CA GLY A 86 -5.34 -14.89 5.25
C GLY A 86 -6.51 -13.92 5.42
N PHE A 87 -6.66 -13.33 6.61
CA PHE A 87 -7.71 -12.35 6.89
C PHE A 87 -7.61 -11.13 5.97
N ARG A 88 -6.40 -10.60 5.78
CA ARG A 88 -6.13 -9.46 4.89
C ARG A 88 -6.46 -9.81 3.44
N PHE A 89 -6.08 -11.00 2.98
CA PHE A 89 -6.34 -11.42 1.61
C PHE A 89 -7.84 -11.53 1.36
N VAL A 90 -8.58 -12.19 2.26
CA VAL A 90 -10.03 -12.35 2.14
C VAL A 90 -10.74 -10.99 2.20
N THR A 91 -10.41 -10.15 3.18
CA THR A 91 -11.02 -8.81 3.31
C THR A 91 -10.71 -7.94 2.10
N ALA A 92 -9.44 -7.82 1.70
CA ALA A 92 -9.07 -7.04 0.51
C ALA A 92 -9.76 -7.57 -0.75
N PHE A 93 -9.81 -8.88 -0.95
CA PHE A 93 -10.47 -9.48 -2.11
C PHE A 93 -11.97 -9.20 -2.14
N VAL A 94 -12.67 -9.39 -1.02
CA VAL A 94 -14.12 -9.14 -0.92
C VAL A 94 -14.42 -7.66 -1.16
N PHE A 95 -13.76 -6.77 -0.44
CA PHE A 95 -14.07 -5.34 -0.55
C PHE A 95 -13.61 -4.74 -1.88
N PHE A 96 -12.39 -5.00 -2.36
CA PHE A 96 -11.96 -4.53 -3.69
C PHE A 96 -12.70 -5.22 -4.85
N GLY A 97 -13.34 -6.37 -4.60
CA GLY A 97 -14.31 -6.96 -5.51
C GLY A 97 -15.63 -6.20 -5.54
N ILE A 98 -16.13 -5.71 -4.40
CA ILE A 98 -17.43 -5.01 -4.30
C ILE A 98 -17.34 -3.53 -4.69
N ILE A 99 -16.23 -2.85 -4.40
CA ILE A 99 -16.06 -1.41 -4.61
C ILE A 99 -16.32 -0.95 -6.06
N PRO A 100 -15.86 -1.66 -7.11
CA PRO A 100 -16.18 -1.29 -8.49
C PRO A 100 -17.68 -1.29 -8.80
N PHE A 101 -18.45 -2.19 -8.17
CA PHE A 101 -19.91 -2.21 -8.32
C PHE A 101 -20.56 -1.05 -7.57
N LEU A 102 -20.03 -0.69 -6.39
CA LEU A 102 -20.49 0.50 -5.65
C LEU A 102 -20.20 1.80 -6.40
N ALA A 103 -19.12 1.87 -7.18
CA ALA A 103 -18.79 3.05 -7.98
C ALA A 103 -19.89 3.40 -8.99
N TRP A 104 -20.64 2.40 -9.49
CA TRP A 104 -21.74 2.63 -10.43
C TRP A 104 -22.95 3.33 -9.81
N LEU A 105 -23.05 3.39 -8.48
CA LEU A 105 -24.08 4.18 -7.80
C LEU A 105 -23.78 5.69 -7.86
N PHE A 106 -22.54 6.07 -8.11
CA PHE A 106 -22.13 7.46 -8.19
C PHE A 106 -22.23 7.99 -9.63
N PRO A 107 -22.57 9.27 -9.83
CA PRO A 107 -22.71 9.88 -11.15
C PRO A 107 -21.33 10.22 -11.77
N TYR A 108 -20.45 9.22 -11.89
CA TYR A 108 -19.14 9.37 -12.51
C TYR A 108 -19.17 9.04 -14.02
N PRO A 109 -18.26 9.63 -14.82
CA PRO A 109 -18.05 9.23 -16.21
C PRO A 109 -17.75 7.74 -16.33
N ARG A 110 -18.13 7.13 -17.46
CA ARG A 110 -17.97 5.69 -17.68
C ARG A 110 -16.50 5.26 -17.60
N GLU A 111 -15.61 6.13 -18.05
CA GLU A 111 -14.16 5.99 -18.03
C GLU A 111 -13.64 5.85 -16.59
N VAL A 112 -14.18 6.64 -15.66
CA VAL A 112 -13.82 6.57 -14.23
C VAL A 112 -14.28 5.24 -13.62
N ASN A 113 -15.49 4.80 -13.92
CA ASN A 113 -16.01 3.52 -13.41
C ASN A 113 -15.21 2.32 -13.92
N ILE A 114 -14.81 2.32 -15.19
CA ILE A 114 -13.93 1.31 -15.77
C ILE A 114 -12.55 1.36 -15.10
N ALA A 115 -11.98 2.56 -14.93
CA ALA A 115 -10.69 2.74 -14.27
C ALA A 115 -10.71 2.25 -12.83
N ILE A 116 -11.78 2.48 -12.06
CA ILE A 116 -11.94 1.92 -10.70
C ILE A 116 -11.87 0.38 -10.74
N GLY A 117 -12.53 -0.25 -11.72
CA GLY A 117 -12.49 -1.71 -11.89
C GLY A 117 -11.08 -2.26 -12.16
N PHE A 118 -10.28 -1.58 -12.99
CA PHE A 118 -8.90 -2.01 -13.25
C PHE A 118 -7.97 -1.70 -12.08
N VAL A 119 -8.07 -0.51 -11.50
CA VAL A 119 -7.15 -0.03 -10.45
C VAL A 119 -7.42 -0.74 -9.12
N SER A 120 -8.63 -1.26 -8.88
CA SER A 120 -8.92 -2.05 -7.67
C SER A 120 -8.02 -3.30 -7.56
N LEU A 121 -7.62 -3.90 -8.69
CA LEU A 121 -6.67 -5.02 -8.70
C LEU A 121 -5.28 -4.59 -8.24
N SER A 122 -4.82 -3.40 -8.64
CA SER A 122 -3.57 -2.81 -8.14
C SER A 122 -3.65 -2.55 -6.64
N PHE A 123 -4.80 -2.08 -6.14
CA PHE A 123 -5.02 -1.87 -4.71
C PHE A 123 -5.03 -3.16 -3.90
N LEU A 124 -5.51 -4.28 -4.45
CA LEU A 124 -5.36 -5.60 -3.84
C LEU A 124 -3.88 -5.97 -3.68
N ALA A 125 -3.07 -5.77 -4.72
CA ALA A 125 -1.62 -6.02 -4.66
C ALA A 125 -0.93 -5.12 -3.63
N ILE A 126 -1.31 -3.84 -3.55
CA ILE A 126 -0.82 -2.89 -2.54
C ILE A 126 -1.17 -3.38 -1.12
N SER A 127 -2.40 -3.82 -0.88
CA SER A 127 -2.83 -4.33 0.43
C SER A 127 -2.01 -5.55 0.87
N MET A 128 -1.70 -6.45 -0.06
CA MET A 128 -0.83 -7.61 0.23
C MET A 128 0.62 -7.20 0.50
N ASN A 129 1.15 -6.23 -0.25
CA ASN A 129 2.49 -5.70 -0.03
C ASN A 129 2.63 -5.12 1.39
N GLN A 130 1.63 -4.41 1.89
CA GLN A 130 1.68 -3.85 3.25
C GLN A 130 1.84 -4.91 4.36
N VAL A 131 1.24 -6.09 4.20
CA VAL A 131 1.43 -7.21 5.16
C VAL A 131 2.88 -7.70 5.16
N LEU A 132 3.49 -7.82 3.97
CA LEU A 132 4.89 -8.20 3.82
C LEU A 132 5.82 -7.14 4.41
N ILE A 133 5.53 -5.86 4.21
CA ILE A 133 6.26 -4.74 4.82
C ILE A 133 6.23 -4.87 6.35
N GLY A 134 5.06 -5.08 6.94
CA GLY A 134 4.93 -5.30 8.39
C GLY A 134 5.78 -6.50 8.87
N PHE A 135 5.80 -7.60 8.11
CA PHE A 135 6.66 -8.74 8.41
C PHE A 135 8.16 -8.39 8.37
N TYR A 136 8.64 -7.76 7.31
CA TYR A 136 10.05 -7.36 7.19
C TYR A 136 10.46 -6.33 8.25
N GLN A 137 9.53 -5.49 8.69
CA GLN A 137 9.72 -4.56 9.81
C GLN A 137 9.97 -5.29 11.12
N THR A 138 9.18 -6.33 11.45
CA THR A 138 9.43 -7.16 12.64
C THR A 138 10.79 -7.89 12.59
N LYS A 139 11.27 -8.23 11.39
CA LYS A 139 12.57 -8.89 11.19
C LYS A 139 13.74 -7.90 11.07
N LEU A 140 13.49 -6.60 11.13
CA LEU A 140 14.49 -5.55 10.93
C LEU A 140 15.26 -5.72 9.60
N LYS A 141 14.56 -6.11 8.52
CA LYS A 141 15.13 -6.31 7.18
C LYS A 141 14.54 -5.33 6.15
N MET A 142 14.58 -4.04 6.48
CA MET A 142 13.90 -2.99 5.70
C MET A 142 14.60 -2.66 4.37
N HIS A 143 15.85 -3.09 4.19
CA HIS A 143 16.55 -3.00 2.91
C HIS A 143 15.80 -3.70 1.77
N VAL A 144 15.16 -4.85 2.02
CA VAL A 144 14.41 -5.59 0.99
C VAL A 144 13.22 -4.78 0.50
N GLN A 145 12.49 -4.15 1.43
CA GLN A 145 11.36 -3.27 1.09
C GLN A 145 11.85 -2.06 0.28
N VAL A 146 12.91 -1.39 0.72
CA VAL A 146 13.40 -0.17 0.06
C VAL A 146 13.84 -0.48 -1.38
N ILE A 147 14.54 -1.59 -1.60
CA ILE A 147 14.93 -2.01 -2.96
C ILE A 147 13.68 -2.22 -3.83
N GLY A 148 12.65 -2.89 -3.30
CA GLY A 148 11.39 -3.10 -4.02
C GLY A 148 10.65 -1.80 -4.33
N GLU A 149 10.59 -0.85 -3.39
CA GLU A 149 9.93 0.44 -3.60
C GLU A 149 10.66 1.29 -4.64
N VAL A 150 12.00 1.32 -4.60
CA VAL A 150 12.81 2.06 -5.59
C VAL A 150 12.70 1.43 -6.97
N PHE A 151 12.83 0.10 -7.06
CA PHE A 151 12.73 -0.60 -8.33
C PHE A 151 11.33 -0.44 -8.96
N GLY A 152 10.27 -0.56 -8.15
CA GLY A 152 8.91 -0.32 -8.61
C GLY A 152 8.69 1.10 -9.14
N ARG A 153 9.35 2.11 -8.56
CA ARG A 153 9.27 3.50 -9.06
C ARG A 153 10.14 3.79 -10.29
N LEU A 154 11.11 2.93 -10.60
CA LEU A 154 11.92 3.04 -11.82
C LEU A 154 11.25 2.34 -13.02
N VAL A 155 10.46 1.30 -12.77
CA VAL A 155 9.70 0.57 -13.80
C VAL A 155 8.38 1.27 -14.15
N LEU A 156 7.86 2.09 -13.21
CA LEU A 156 6.64 2.88 -13.35
C LEU A 156 6.61 3.77 -14.61
#